data_AF-A0A5C6TY35-F1
#
_entry.id   AF-A0A5C6TY35-F1
#
_cell.length_a   1.000
_cell.length_b   1.000
_cell.length_c   1.000
_cell.angle_alpha   90.00
_cell.angle_beta   90.00
_cell.angle_gamma   90.00
#
_symmetry.space_group_name_H-M   'P 1'
#
loop_
_entity.id
_entity.type
_entity.pdbx_description
1 polymer ?
#
loop_
_entity_poly.entity_id
_entity_poly.type
_entity_poly.pdbx_seq_one_letter_code
_entity_poly.pdbx_strand_id
1 'polypeptide(L)'
;MSRSRWRTSPAGWTARAGRLHNLKGSAGTLGAKSVERLAAQAEQACRAGDATRAGNLVALLAAQLQALSRHADEFIVEHERDPASAAVPLDGDLDPRDLAPLIDQLRSSDLSALQRFAEWAPELRRQLGREAYAALREQMDNLQFAEVAAALTAQLLLQPAAGAG
;
A
#
# COMPACT_ATOMS: atom_id res chain seq x y z
N MET A 1 -30.31 -1.68 -16.88
CA MET A 1 -29.56 -2.66 -17.71
C MET A 1 -28.28 -1.98 -18.18
N SER A 2 -27.11 -2.38 -17.70
CA SER A 2 -25.83 -1.84 -18.17
C SER A 2 -24.81 -2.98 -18.30
N ARG A 3 -24.85 -3.66 -19.45
CA ARG A 3 -24.00 -4.82 -19.80
C ARG A 3 -22.79 -4.33 -20.61
N SER A 4 -21.87 -3.59 -19.99
CA SER A 4 -20.71 -3.03 -20.72
C SER A 4 -19.42 -2.97 -19.91
N ARG A 5 -18.97 -4.07 -19.29
CA ARG A 5 -17.61 -4.11 -18.70
C ARG A 5 -16.83 -5.43 -18.84
N TRP A 6 -17.34 -6.37 -19.64
CA TRP A 6 -16.65 -7.62 -19.96
C TRP A 6 -16.28 -7.62 -21.46
N ARG A 7 -15.14 -7.02 -21.83
CA ARG A 7 -14.52 -7.31 -23.13
C ARG A 7 -14.03 -8.76 -23.07
N THR A 8 -14.75 -9.66 -23.75
CA THR A 8 -14.50 -11.11 -23.81
C THR A 8 -13.43 -11.45 -24.85
N SER A 9 -12.33 -10.70 -24.89
CA SER A 9 -11.21 -11.02 -25.78
C SER A 9 -10.26 -12.00 -25.06
N PRO A 10 -9.67 -12.98 -25.76
CA PRO A 10 -8.69 -13.91 -25.17
C PRO A 10 -7.56 -13.21 -24.41
N ALA A 11 -7.01 -12.12 -24.98
CA ALA A 11 -6.01 -11.28 -24.30
C ALA A 11 -6.52 -10.64 -23.00
N GLY A 12 -7.82 -10.28 -22.96
CA GLY A 12 -8.47 -9.73 -21.76
C GLY A 12 -8.65 -10.78 -20.66
N TRP A 13 -8.86 -12.05 -21.02
CA TRP A 13 -8.94 -13.15 -20.06
C TRP A 13 -7.60 -13.47 -19.41
N THR A 14 -6.53 -13.53 -20.19
CA THR A 14 -5.17 -13.77 -19.68
C THR A 14 -4.73 -12.69 -18.70
N ALA A 15 -4.94 -11.41 -19.04
CA ALA A 15 -4.59 -10.30 -18.16
C ALA A 15 -5.35 -10.35 -16.81
N ARG A 16 -6.63 -10.73 -16.83
CA ARG A 16 -7.45 -10.89 -15.62
C ARG A 16 -6.99 -12.06 -14.77
N ALA A 17 -6.70 -13.20 -15.39
CA ALA A 17 -6.17 -14.37 -14.71
C ALA A 17 -4.82 -14.04 -14.03
N GLY A 18 -3.95 -13.27 -14.68
CA GLY A 18 -2.69 -12.82 -14.09
C GLY A 18 -2.87 -11.97 -12.83
N ARG A 19 -3.81 -11.02 -12.83
CA ARG A 19 -4.13 -10.21 -11.63
C ARG A 19 -4.68 -11.05 -10.49
N LEU A 20 -5.56 -12.01 -10.80
CA LEU A 20 -6.14 -12.92 -9.82
C LEU A 20 -5.10 -13.88 -9.24
N HIS A 21 -4.13 -14.30 -10.06
CA HIS A 21 -3.00 -15.09 -9.62
C HIS A 21 -2.14 -14.36 -8.58
N ASN A 22 -1.78 -13.10 -8.85
CA ASN A 22 -1.01 -12.28 -7.93
C ASN A 22 -1.77 -12.08 -6.61
N LEU A 23 -3.07 -11.73 -6.69
CA LEU A 23 -3.91 -11.55 -5.51
C LEU A 23 -4.03 -12.84 -4.68
N LYS A 24 -4.17 -14.00 -5.32
CA LYS A 24 -4.14 -15.30 -4.63
C LYS A 24 -2.82 -15.48 -3.87
N GLY A 25 -1.68 -15.19 -4.50
CA GLY A 25 -0.36 -15.26 -3.86
C GLY A 25 -0.27 -14.38 -2.62
N SER A 26 -0.63 -13.10 -2.74
CA SER A 26 -0.63 -12.15 -1.62
C SER A 26 -1.59 -12.59 -0.50
N ALA A 27 -2.78 -13.08 -0.85
CA ALA A 27 -3.76 -13.56 0.14
C ALA A 27 -3.27 -14.81 0.89
N GLY A 28 -2.54 -15.71 0.22
CA GLY A 28 -1.91 -16.87 0.85
C GLY A 28 -0.86 -16.45 1.88
N THR A 29 0.02 -15.50 1.54
CA THR A 29 1.03 -14.96 2.46
C THR A 29 0.42 -14.31 3.70
N LEU A 30 -0.70 -13.59 3.54
CA LEU A 30 -1.42 -12.92 4.63
C LEU A 30 -2.34 -13.86 5.43
N GLY A 31 -2.42 -15.16 5.06
CA GLY A 31 -3.35 -16.11 5.68
C GLY A 31 -4.83 -15.81 5.42
N ALA A 32 -5.15 -14.96 4.43
CA ALA A 32 -6.50 -14.56 4.04
C ALA A 32 -7.18 -15.65 3.20
N LYS A 33 -7.38 -16.84 3.80
CA LYS A 33 -7.82 -18.08 3.13
C LYS A 33 -9.09 -17.93 2.29
N SER A 34 -10.04 -17.12 2.74
CA SER A 34 -11.28 -16.86 2.00
C SER A 34 -11.03 -16.07 0.71
N VAL A 35 -10.15 -15.07 0.76
CA VAL A 35 -9.76 -14.25 -0.40
C VAL A 35 -8.92 -15.09 -1.36
N GLU A 36 -7.96 -15.84 -0.83
CA GLU A 36 -7.12 -16.76 -1.62
C GLU A 36 -7.96 -17.75 -2.43
N ARG A 37 -8.92 -18.43 -1.77
CA ARG A 37 -9.80 -19.40 -2.42
C ARG A 37 -10.67 -18.76 -3.51
N LEU A 38 -11.25 -17.59 -3.25
CA LEU A 38 -12.08 -16.88 -4.24
C LEU A 38 -11.26 -16.38 -5.43
N ALA A 39 -10.04 -15.88 -5.19
CA ALA A 39 -9.12 -15.48 -6.24
C ALA A 39 -8.71 -16.67 -7.13
N ALA A 40 -8.42 -17.83 -6.53
CA ALA A 40 -8.12 -19.06 -7.27
C ALA A 40 -9.29 -19.53 -8.15
N GLN A 41 -10.52 -19.50 -7.61
CA GLN A 41 -11.71 -19.87 -8.37
C GLN A 41 -12.00 -18.89 -9.51
N ALA A 42 -11.80 -17.59 -9.28
CA ALA A 42 -11.97 -16.56 -10.31
C ALA A 42 -10.88 -16.67 -11.40
N GLU A 43 -9.64 -17.00 -11.03
CA GLU A 43 -8.52 -17.26 -11.95
C GLU A 43 -8.88 -18.41 -12.88
N GLN A 44 -9.39 -19.51 -12.32
CA GLN A 44 -9.83 -20.67 -13.08
C GLN A 44 -10.99 -20.34 -14.03
N ALA A 45 -11.99 -19.59 -13.56
CA ALA A 45 -13.12 -19.16 -14.40
C ALA A 45 -12.67 -18.25 -15.56
N CYS A 46 -11.71 -17.36 -15.31
CA CYS A 46 -11.10 -16.53 -16.37
C CYS A 46 -10.37 -17.39 -17.41
N ARG A 47 -9.58 -18.39 -16.98
CA ARG A 47 -8.88 -19.31 -17.89
C ARG A 47 -9.83 -20.18 -18.71
N ALA A 48 -10.96 -20.57 -18.12
CA ALA A 48 -12.02 -21.31 -18.80
C ALA A 48 -12.89 -20.45 -19.73
N GLY A 49 -12.72 -19.12 -19.73
CA GLY A 49 -13.55 -18.20 -20.51
C GLY A 49 -15.00 -18.06 -20.01
N ASP A 50 -15.30 -18.55 -18.81
CA ASP A 50 -16.64 -18.49 -18.21
C ASP A 50 -16.89 -17.10 -17.61
N ALA A 51 -17.41 -16.19 -18.44
CA ALA A 51 -17.58 -14.80 -18.07
C ALA A 51 -18.58 -14.56 -16.94
N THR A 52 -19.66 -15.34 -16.90
CA THR A 52 -20.70 -15.22 -15.88
C THR A 52 -20.14 -15.64 -14.53
N ARG A 53 -19.47 -16.79 -14.47
CA ARG A 53 -18.87 -17.29 -13.23
C ARG A 53 -17.73 -16.40 -12.76
N ALA A 54 -16.85 -15.97 -13.67
CA ALA A 54 -15.78 -15.04 -13.34
C ALA A 54 -16.34 -13.73 -12.76
N GLY A 55 -17.42 -13.19 -13.32
CA GLY A 55 -18.06 -11.98 -12.81
C GLY A 55 -18.64 -12.12 -11.41
N ASN A 56 -19.35 -13.22 -11.15
CA ASN A 56 -19.91 -13.49 -9.83
C ASN A 56 -18.79 -13.64 -8.78
N LEU A 57 -17.72 -14.37 -9.11
CA LEU A 57 -16.60 -14.59 -8.21
C LEU A 57 -15.82 -13.30 -7.93
N VAL A 58 -15.61 -12.45 -8.94
CA VAL A 58 -14.96 -11.15 -8.77
C VAL A 58 -15.81 -10.21 -7.89
N ALA A 59 -17.14 -10.24 -8.04
CA ALA A 59 -18.04 -9.46 -7.17
C ALA A 59 -17.96 -9.92 -5.71
N LEU A 60 -17.96 -11.24 -5.47
CA LEU A 60 -17.79 -11.81 -4.12
C LEU A 60 -16.43 -11.46 -3.53
N LEU A 61 -15.38 -11.52 -4.35
CA LEU A 61 -14.01 -11.17 -3.96
C LEU A 61 -13.91 -9.70 -3.55
N ALA A 62 -14.54 -8.78 -4.31
CA ALA A 62 -14.58 -7.36 -3.98
C ALA A 62 -15.28 -7.11 -2.64
N ALA A 63 -16.40 -7.78 -2.38
CA ALA A 63 -17.11 -7.67 -1.10
C ALA A 63 -16.26 -8.17 0.09
N GLN A 64 -15.50 -9.26 -0.10
CA GLN A 64 -14.60 -9.79 0.92
C GLN A 64 -13.41 -8.87 1.19
N LEU A 65 -12.81 -8.28 0.15
CA LEU A 65 -11.74 -7.31 0.30
C LEU A 65 -12.21 -6.03 1.02
N GLN A 66 -13.42 -5.55 0.72
CA GLN A 66 -14.04 -4.43 1.44
C GLN A 66 -14.33 -4.76 2.90
N ALA A 67 -14.77 -5.99 3.21
CA ALA A 67 -14.96 -6.41 4.59
C ALA A 67 -13.62 -6.49 5.34
N LEU A 68 -12.59 -7.05 4.71
CA LEU A 68 -11.25 -7.14 5.27
C LEU A 68 -10.66 -5.74 5.54
N SER A 69 -10.79 -4.81 4.59
CA SER A 69 -10.35 -3.42 4.75
C SER A 69 -11.01 -2.76 5.95
N ARG A 70 -12.34 -2.86 6.09
CA ARG A 70 -13.06 -2.26 7.22
C ARG A 70 -12.62 -2.82 8.57
N HIS A 71 -12.42 -4.14 8.66
CA HIS A 71 -11.94 -4.76 9.89
C HIS A 71 -10.47 -4.43 10.20
N ALA A 72 -9.65 -4.26 9.16
CA ALA A 72 -8.29 -3.78 9.32
C ALA A 72 -8.28 -2.32 9.81
N ASP A 73 -9.11 -1.45 9.26
CA ASP A 73 -9.24 -0.05 9.69
C ASP A 73 -9.68 0.03 11.17
N GLU A 74 -10.66 -0.78 11.59
CA GLU A 74 -11.08 -0.87 12.99
C GLU A 74 -9.93 -1.29 13.90
N PHE A 75 -9.15 -2.30 13.51
CA PHE A 75 -7.99 -2.77 14.26
C PHE A 75 -6.87 -1.74 14.34
N ILE A 76 -6.59 -1.03 13.24
CA ILE A 76 -5.57 0.02 13.15
C ILE A 76 -5.98 1.23 14.00
N VAL A 77 -7.23 1.69 13.90
CA VAL A 77 -7.74 2.82 14.70
C VAL A 77 -7.74 2.52 16.20
N GLU A 78 -8.02 1.28 16.59
CA GLU A 78 -7.93 0.85 17.99
C GLU A 78 -6.46 0.87 18.49
N HIS A 79 -5.49 0.52 17.63
CA HIS A 79 -4.06 0.54 17.97
C HIS A 79 -3.42 1.94 17.92
N GLU A 80 -3.90 2.83 17.05
CA GLU A 80 -3.45 4.24 17.00
C GLU A 80 -3.94 5.07 18.19
N ARG A 81 -4.94 4.57 18.92
CA ARG A 81 -5.43 5.17 20.17
C ARG A 81 -4.62 4.79 21.40
N ASP A 82 -3.59 3.97 21.27
CA ASP A 82 -2.65 3.77 22.37
C ASP A 82 -1.61 4.92 22.39
N PRO A 83 -1.68 5.86 23.35
CA PRO A 83 -0.68 6.91 23.51
C PRO A 83 0.69 6.35 23.97
N ALA A 84 0.83 5.03 24.14
CA ALA A 84 2.10 4.38 24.47
C ALA A 84 3.09 4.25 23.31
N SER A 85 2.77 4.71 22.09
CA SER A 85 3.80 5.04 21.08
C SER A 85 4.48 6.37 21.45
N ALA A 86 5.07 6.39 22.65
CA ALA A 86 6.15 7.29 22.98
C ALA A 86 7.38 6.82 22.18
N ALA A 87 7.37 7.07 20.87
CA ALA A 87 8.60 7.11 20.11
C ALA A 87 9.52 8.07 20.87
N VAL A 88 10.63 7.54 21.38
CA VAL A 88 11.68 8.36 22.00
C VAL A 88 12.03 9.42 20.94
N PRO A 89 11.93 10.72 21.27
CA PRO A 89 12.40 11.76 20.36
C PRO A 89 13.83 11.37 19.97
N LEU A 90 14.08 11.16 18.68
CA LEU A 90 15.45 11.15 18.21
C LEU A 90 15.94 12.58 18.45
N ASP A 91 16.80 12.75 19.45
CA ASP A 91 17.44 14.02 19.75
C ASP A 91 18.38 14.36 18.59
N GLY A 92 17.83 15.02 17.57
CA GLY A 92 18.53 15.44 16.37
C GLY A 92 17.57 15.92 15.28
N ASP A 93 17.98 16.92 14.51
CA ASP A 93 17.35 17.17 13.21
C ASP A 93 17.63 15.97 12.30
N LEU A 94 16.59 15.48 11.61
CA LEU A 94 16.76 14.45 10.58
C LEU A 94 17.70 14.97 9.49
N ASP A 95 18.90 14.39 9.38
CA ASP A 95 19.84 14.75 8.32
C ASP A 95 19.24 14.27 6.98
N PRO A 96 19.20 15.12 5.95
CA PRO A 96 18.93 14.72 4.58
C PRO A 96 19.61 13.40 4.14
N ARG A 97 20.81 13.10 4.65
CA ARG A 97 21.58 11.88 4.37
C ARG A 97 20.98 10.64 5.02
N ASP A 98 20.29 10.79 6.14
CA ASP A 98 19.62 9.70 6.84
C ASP A 98 18.35 9.26 6.10
N LEU A 99 17.76 10.11 5.25
CA LEU A 99 16.61 9.73 4.41
C LEU A 99 16.97 8.83 3.22
N ALA A 100 18.23 8.79 2.79
CA ALA A 100 18.64 8.02 1.62
C ALA A 100 18.34 6.50 1.75
N PRO A 101 18.66 5.83 2.87
CA PRO A 101 18.24 4.44 3.10
C PRO A 101 16.73 4.21 3.00
N LEU A 102 15.91 5.11 3.55
CA LEU A 102 14.45 4.99 3.48
C LEU A 102 13.96 5.14 2.03
N ILE A 103 14.51 6.09 1.28
CA ILE A 103 14.18 6.28 -0.14
C ILE A 103 14.56 5.05 -0.97
N ASP A 104 15.70 4.43 -0.70
CA ASP A 104 16.13 3.22 -1.40
C ASP A 104 15.21 2.03 -1.07
N GLN A 105 14.77 1.89 0.19
CA GLN A 105 13.78 0.89 0.58
C GLN A 105 12.41 1.12 -0.07
N LEU A 106 11.97 2.37 -0.18
CA LEU A 106 10.73 2.72 -0.88
C LEU A 106 10.83 2.40 -2.37
N ARG A 107 11.97 2.68 -3.02
CA ARG A 107 12.21 2.35 -4.44
C ARG A 107 12.23 0.84 -4.70
N SER A 108 12.74 0.06 -3.76
CA SER A 108 12.72 -1.41 -3.84
C SER A 108 11.38 -2.03 -3.40
N SER A 109 10.39 -1.21 -3.03
CA SER A 109 9.09 -1.65 -2.48
C SER A 109 9.22 -2.57 -1.28
N ASP A 110 10.25 -2.33 -0.47
CA ASP A 110 10.52 -3.09 0.74
C ASP A 110 9.54 -2.69 1.84
N LEU A 111 8.75 -3.65 2.33
CA LEU A 111 7.75 -3.42 3.37
C LEU A 111 8.35 -2.97 4.70
N SER A 112 9.65 -3.18 4.94
CA SER A 112 10.34 -2.63 6.10
C SER A 112 10.40 -1.09 6.07
N ALA A 113 10.18 -0.46 4.91
CA ALA A 113 10.03 0.98 4.77
C ALA A 113 8.83 1.53 5.58
N LEU A 114 7.76 0.75 5.75
CA LEU A 114 6.60 1.15 6.56
C LEU A 114 6.99 1.33 8.04
N GLN A 115 7.76 0.39 8.57
CA GLN A 115 8.23 0.45 9.95
C GLN A 115 9.18 1.64 10.16
N ARG A 116 10.16 1.80 9.27
CA ARG A 116 11.13 2.91 9.35
C ARG A 116 10.46 4.28 9.17
N PHE A 117 9.44 4.39 8.31
CA PHE A 117 8.63 5.59 8.17
C PHE A 117 7.83 5.91 9.45
N ALA A 118 7.30 4.89 10.13
CA ALA A 118 6.62 5.06 11.41
C ALA A 118 7.57 5.50 12.53
N GLU A 119 8.78 4.95 12.58
CA GLU A 119 9.84 5.35 13.54
C GLU A 119 10.22 6.83 13.38
N TRP A 120 10.24 7.35 12.15
CA TRP A 120 10.56 8.75 11.87
C TRP A 120 9.35 9.69 11.80
N ALA A 121 8.15 9.19 12.09
CA ALA A 121 6.92 9.97 12.01
C ALA A 121 6.95 11.29 12.81
N PRO A 122 7.48 11.37 14.05
CA PRO A 122 7.51 12.62 14.80
C PRO A 122 8.36 13.69 14.12
N GLU A 123 9.50 13.27 13.57
CA GLU A 123 10.50 14.15 12.99
C GLU A 123 10.12 14.60 11.59
N LEU A 124 9.56 13.70 10.77
CA LEU A 124 8.95 14.04 9.48
C LEU A 124 7.79 15.02 9.65
N ARG A 125 6.96 14.89 10.70
CA ARG A 125 5.91 15.87 11.01
C ARG A 125 6.47 17.24 11.34
N ARG A 126 7.59 17.29 12.07
CA ARG A 126 8.26 18.54 12.45
C ARG A 126 8.83 19.26 11.24
N GLN A 127 9.52 18.55 10.35
CA GLN A 127 10.17 19.14 9.18
C GLN A 127 9.21 19.47 8.03
N LEU A 128 8.22 18.60 7.77
CA LEU A 128 7.32 18.75 6.62
C LEU A 128 6.06 19.55 6.96
N GLY A 129 5.78 19.71 8.25
CA GLY A 129 4.51 20.23 8.72
C GLY A 129 3.38 19.21 8.58
N ARG A 130 2.23 19.55 9.18
CA ARG A 130 1.11 18.63 9.36
C ARG A 130 0.45 18.18 8.05
N GLU A 131 0.27 19.09 7.09
CA GLU A 131 -0.43 18.80 5.84
C GLU A 131 0.40 17.92 4.89
N ALA A 132 1.68 18.26 4.69
CA ALA A 132 2.55 17.47 3.81
C ALA A 132 2.81 16.08 4.39
N TYR A 133 2.98 15.97 5.72
CA TYR A 133 3.10 14.67 6.38
C TYR A 133 1.82 13.82 6.23
N ALA A 134 0.63 14.43 6.36
CA ALA A 134 -0.63 13.70 6.20
C ALA A 134 -0.76 13.12 4.78
N ALA A 135 -0.39 13.88 3.75
CA ALA A 135 -0.38 13.40 2.38
C ALA A 135 0.63 12.25 2.16
N LEU A 136 1.84 12.36 2.72
CA LEU A 136 2.84 11.30 2.66
C LEU A 136 2.38 10.02 3.38
N ARG A 137 1.72 10.17 4.54
CA ARG A 137 1.16 9.03 5.28
C ARG A 137 0.06 8.35 4.50
N GLU A 138 -0.86 9.10 3.90
CA GLU A 138 -1.91 8.55 3.03
C GLU A 138 -1.32 7.77 1.85
N GLN A 139 -0.23 8.28 1.24
CA GLN A 139 0.47 7.58 0.17
C GLN A 139 1.15 6.29 0.67
N MET A 140 1.78 6.32 1.85
CA MET A 140 2.38 5.14 2.49
C MET A 140 1.34 4.07 2.82
N ASP A 141 0.18 4.47 3.37
CA ASP A 141 -0.92 3.56 3.69
C ASP A 141 -1.51 2.92 2.42
N ASN A 142 -1.49 3.65 1.30
CA ASN A 142 -1.88 3.14 -0.02
C ASN A 142 -0.77 2.38 -0.77
N LEU A 143 0.39 2.14 -0.13
CA LEU A 143 1.58 1.48 -0.71
C LEU A 143 2.12 2.17 -1.97
N GLN A 144 1.92 3.48 -2.08
CA GLN A 144 2.41 4.32 -3.18
C GLN A 144 3.90 4.67 -2.96
N PHE A 145 4.74 3.65 -2.82
CA PHE A 145 6.13 3.82 -2.39
C PHE A 145 6.96 4.67 -3.37
N ALA A 146 6.69 4.58 -4.66
CA ALA A 146 7.39 5.36 -5.68
C ALA A 146 7.08 6.86 -5.54
N GLU A 147 5.83 7.20 -5.26
CA GLU A 147 5.34 8.56 -5.06
C GLU A 147 5.92 9.16 -3.77
N VAL A 148 5.95 8.39 -2.69
CA VAL A 148 6.57 8.77 -1.41
C VAL A 148 8.06 9.02 -1.59
N ALA A 149 8.77 8.10 -2.26
CA ALA A 149 10.20 8.25 -2.54
C ALA A 149 10.49 9.51 -3.37
N ALA A 150 9.67 9.80 -4.37
CA ALA A 150 9.81 11.00 -5.20
C ALA A 150 9.57 12.29 -4.39
N ALA A 151 8.54 12.31 -3.54
CA ALA A 151 8.25 13.46 -2.67
C ALA A 151 9.38 13.74 -1.68
N LEU A 152 9.90 12.70 -1.00
CA LEU A 152 11.04 12.82 -0.10
C LEU A 152 12.31 13.25 -0.83
N THR A 153 12.57 12.70 -2.03
CA THR A 153 13.72 13.13 -2.85
C THR A 153 13.60 14.59 -3.27
N ALA A 154 12.41 15.06 -3.65
CA ALA A 154 12.20 16.45 -4.02
C ALA A 154 12.43 17.39 -2.83
N GLN A 155 12.05 16.98 -1.62
CA GLN A 155 12.34 17.73 -0.39
C GLN A 155 13.83 17.80 -0.06
N LEU A 156 14.57 16.71 -0.27
CA LEU A 156 16.04 16.70 -0.13
C LEU A 156 16.72 17.68 -1.09
N LEU A 157 16.18 17.84 -2.30
CA LEU A 157 16.72 18.76 -3.31
C LEU A 157 16.32 20.23 -3.07
N LEU A 158 15.20 20.47 -2.38
CA LEU A 158 14.71 21.81 -2.07
C LEU A 158 15.31 22.40 -0.79
N GLN A 159 15.96 21.60 0.05
CA GLN A 159 16.72 22.12 1.17
C GLN A 159 18.14 22.53 0.72
N PRO A 160 18.48 23.83 0.63
CA PRO A 160 19.86 24.23 0.44
C PRO A 160 20.68 23.77 1.65
N ALA A 161 21.93 23.37 1.42
CA ALA A 161 22.88 22.99 2.46
C ALA A 161 23.04 24.11 3.51
N ALA A 162 22.17 24.13 4.52
CA ALA A 162 22.29 24.97 5.70
C ALA A 162 23.31 24.30 6.62
N GLY A 163 24.59 24.52 6.34
CA GLY A 163 25.68 23.89 7.09
C GLY A 163 27.07 24.21 6.55
N ALA A 164 27.35 25.49 6.29
CA ALA A 164 28.70 26.00 6.17
C ALA A 164 28.76 27.37 6.88
N GLY A 165 28.94 27.32 8.20
CA GLY A 165 29.14 28.47 9.09
C GLY A 165 29.91 28.03 10.31
#